data_AF-A0A139ICT2-F1
#
_entry.id   AF-A0A139ICT2-F1
#
_cell.length_a   1.000
_cell.length_b   1.000
_cell.length_c   1.000
_cell.angle_alpha   90.00
_cell.angle_beta   90.00
_cell.angle_gamma   90.00
#
_symmetry.space_group_name_H-M   'P 1'
#
loop_
_entity.id
_entity.type
_entity.pdbx_description
1 polymer ?
#
loop_
_entity_poly.entity_id
_entity_poly.type
_entity_poly.pdbx_seq_one_letter_code
_entity_poly.pdbx_strand_id
1 'polypeptide(L)'
;MLKVTIFSYLGTLCSATVIPTCKSFTETFDTLQPNPLGEVLPILNQVGTGTYKNLNYGTAVLTPFENSLLPPITPKSPNNTAVIGVGLTLIGGLPTGSVGITPQSTIKPAGTTKSFDLDSLYIACGLNAMNSLVGVRTACGVTITGKDINGNDLPSQTLEWGPDELVGSSMEYWKLDGIVKAKEVTIKITSSLSQTLTIVFLDNVKYCVRT
;
A
#
# COMPACT_ATOMS: atom_id res chain seq x y z
N MET A 1 -14.64 -54.21 57.44
CA MET A 1 -13.54 -53.61 56.65
C MET A 1 -14.17 -52.65 55.65
N LEU A 2 -14.00 -51.34 55.86
CA LEU A 2 -14.60 -50.29 55.04
C LEU A 2 -13.54 -49.81 54.02
N LYS A 3 -13.78 -50.02 52.72
CA LYS A 3 -12.91 -49.52 51.64
C LYS A 3 -13.34 -48.09 51.32
N VAL A 4 -12.52 -47.11 51.69
CA VAL A 4 -12.66 -45.71 51.28
C VAL A 4 -11.81 -45.50 50.02
N THR A 5 -12.48 -45.24 48.90
CA THR A 5 -11.82 -44.88 47.63
C THR A 5 -11.77 -43.36 47.53
N ILE A 6 -10.56 -42.80 47.57
CA ILE A 6 -10.31 -41.38 47.35
C ILE A 6 -10.18 -41.15 45.84
N PHE A 7 -11.09 -40.39 45.24
CA PHE A 7 -10.95 -39.89 43.87
C PHE A 7 -10.22 -38.55 43.89
N SER A 8 -8.97 -38.54 43.41
CA SER A 8 -8.20 -37.33 43.13
C SER A 8 -8.62 -36.74 41.78
N TYR A 9 -9.32 -35.62 41.80
CA TYR A 9 -9.58 -34.82 40.60
C TYR A 9 -8.32 -34.02 40.22
N LEU A 10 -7.59 -34.46 39.20
CA LEU A 10 -6.66 -33.60 38.48
C LEU A 10 -7.47 -32.65 37.58
N GLY A 11 -7.64 -31.41 38.03
CA GLY A 11 -8.16 -30.33 37.17
C GLY A 11 -7.10 -29.89 36.17
N THR A 12 -7.26 -30.25 34.90
CA THR A 12 -6.48 -29.70 33.80
C THR A 12 -6.86 -28.24 33.59
N LEU A 13 -5.97 -27.31 33.95
CA LEU A 13 -6.09 -25.90 33.62
C LEU A 13 -5.99 -25.76 32.10
N CYS A 14 -7.14 -25.65 31.44
CA CYS A 14 -7.24 -25.30 30.04
C CYS A 14 -6.90 -23.80 29.91
N SER A 15 -5.66 -23.48 29.56
CA SER A 15 -5.30 -22.11 29.17
C SER A 15 -6.07 -21.74 27.91
N ALA A 16 -7.09 -20.90 28.06
CA ALA A 16 -7.78 -20.28 26.94
C ALA A 16 -6.74 -19.49 26.14
N THR A 17 -6.42 -19.99 24.94
CA THR A 17 -5.54 -19.29 24.02
C THR A 17 -6.34 -18.08 23.53
N VAL A 18 -6.01 -16.88 24.01
CA VAL A 18 -6.58 -15.64 23.50
C VAL A 18 -6.14 -15.54 22.04
N ILE A 19 -7.04 -15.86 21.11
CA ILE A 19 -6.80 -15.63 19.69
C ILE A 19 -6.73 -14.11 19.52
N PRO A 20 -5.60 -13.52 19.10
CA PRO A 20 -5.54 -12.09 18.85
C PRO A 20 -6.56 -11.75 17.76
N THR A 21 -7.65 -11.10 18.15
CA THR A 21 -8.70 -10.66 17.23
C THR A 21 -8.13 -9.58 16.33
N CYS A 22 -8.02 -9.89 15.04
CA CYS A 22 -7.64 -8.89 14.04
C CYS A 22 -8.86 -8.05 13.68
N LYS A 23 -8.75 -6.72 13.72
CA LYS A 23 -9.82 -5.83 13.27
C LYS A 23 -9.60 -5.45 11.81
N SER A 24 -10.55 -5.77 10.95
CA SER A 24 -10.45 -5.59 9.50
C SER A 24 -10.88 -4.19 9.04
N PHE A 25 -10.22 -3.69 8.00
CA PHE A 25 -10.44 -2.38 7.40
C PHE A 25 -10.36 -2.48 5.87
N THR A 26 -10.97 -1.51 5.19
CA THR A 26 -10.79 -1.27 3.75
C THR A 26 -10.60 0.21 3.55
N GLU A 27 -9.48 0.59 2.94
CA GLU A 27 -9.16 1.99 2.67
C GLU A 27 -9.38 2.31 1.21
N THR A 28 -10.39 3.14 0.99
CA THR A 28 -10.70 3.77 -0.30
C THR A 28 -10.01 5.12 -0.46
N PHE A 29 -9.48 5.69 0.64
CA PHE A 29 -8.87 7.02 0.70
C PHE A 29 -9.80 8.19 0.31
N ASP A 30 -11.09 7.94 0.07
CA ASP A 30 -12.10 8.93 -0.35
C ASP A 30 -12.26 10.11 0.63
N THR A 31 -11.92 9.91 1.90
CA THR A 31 -12.05 10.96 2.93
C THR A 31 -10.88 11.95 2.93
N LEU A 32 -9.87 11.73 2.10
CA LEU A 32 -8.71 12.59 2.03
C LEU A 32 -9.04 13.80 1.15
N GLN A 33 -8.90 14.98 1.73
CA GLN A 33 -9.04 16.23 1.00
C GLN A 33 -7.65 16.68 0.52
N PRO A 34 -7.51 17.13 -0.73
CA PRO A 34 -6.28 17.75 -1.21
C PRO A 34 -5.86 18.90 -0.28
N ASN A 35 -4.60 18.90 0.15
CA ASN A 35 -3.99 20.10 0.70
C ASN A 35 -3.07 20.71 -0.38
N PRO A 36 -3.35 21.93 -0.88
CA PRO A 36 -2.59 22.52 -1.97
C PRO A 36 -1.12 22.64 -1.61
N LEU A 37 -0.30 21.85 -2.30
CA LEU A 37 1.10 22.16 -2.49
C LEU A 37 1.14 23.06 -3.73
N GLY A 38 1.53 24.33 -3.56
CA GLY A 38 1.67 25.24 -4.70
C GLY A 38 2.42 24.58 -5.86
N GLU A 39 2.07 24.97 -7.10
CA GLU A 39 2.41 24.49 -8.46
C GLU A 39 3.72 23.70 -8.70
N VAL A 40 4.05 22.70 -7.89
CA VAL A 40 5.22 21.84 -8.08
C VAL A 40 4.71 20.49 -8.56
N LEU A 41 4.65 20.33 -9.89
CA LEU A 41 4.27 19.10 -10.63
C LEU A 41 2.76 18.80 -10.65
N PRO A 42 2.25 17.91 -11.54
CA PRO A 42 0.82 17.58 -11.61
C PRO A 42 0.29 16.83 -10.37
N ILE A 43 1.16 16.51 -9.41
CA ILE A 43 0.76 16.15 -8.05
C ILE A 43 0.61 17.46 -7.26
N LEU A 44 -0.55 18.08 -7.40
CA LEU A 44 -0.85 19.41 -6.84
C LEU A 44 -1.04 19.41 -5.31
N ASN A 45 -1.06 18.24 -4.66
CA ASN A 45 -1.43 18.15 -3.25
C ASN A 45 -0.65 17.03 -2.53
N GLN A 46 -0.07 17.32 -1.37
CA GLN A 46 0.39 16.33 -0.41
C GLN A 46 -0.59 16.30 0.75
N VAL A 47 -1.23 15.16 0.95
CA VAL A 47 -2.09 14.99 2.12
C VAL A 47 -1.30 14.32 3.25
N GLY A 48 -0.85 15.17 4.18
CA GLY A 48 -0.37 14.76 5.50
C GLY A 48 1.01 14.10 5.55
N THR A 49 1.27 13.44 6.69
CA THR A 49 2.54 12.78 7.03
C THR A 49 2.67 11.36 6.49
N GLY A 50 1.84 10.98 5.52
CA GLY A 50 1.67 9.60 5.05
C GLY A 50 0.84 8.72 5.99
N THR A 51 0.38 9.23 7.14
CA THR A 51 -0.47 8.47 8.07
C THR A 51 -1.94 8.57 7.69
N TYR A 52 -2.59 7.42 7.48
CA TYR A 52 -4.03 7.32 7.27
C TYR A 52 -4.62 6.19 8.12
N LYS A 53 -5.47 6.57 9.07
CA LYS A 53 -6.06 5.69 10.09
C LYS A 53 -4.98 4.90 10.85
N ASN A 54 -4.93 3.57 10.67
CA ASN A 54 -4.11 2.67 11.48
C ASN A 54 -2.72 2.40 10.87
N LEU A 55 -2.45 2.92 9.67
CA LEU A 55 -1.22 2.68 8.93
C LEU A 55 -0.57 4.00 8.53
N ASN A 56 0.76 4.02 8.56
CA ASN A 56 1.60 5.03 7.96
C ASN A 56 2.13 4.48 6.64
N TYR A 57 1.78 5.11 5.53
CA TYR A 57 2.13 4.72 4.17
C TYR A 57 3.47 5.33 3.71
N GLY A 58 4.31 5.82 4.62
CA GLY A 58 5.65 6.33 4.36
C GLY A 58 5.65 7.65 3.60
N THR A 59 6.37 7.70 2.48
CA THR A 59 6.44 8.86 1.58
C THR A 59 5.29 8.89 0.56
N ALA A 60 4.23 8.13 0.79
CA ALA A 60 3.03 8.18 -0.03
C ALA A 60 2.47 9.60 -0.06
N VAL A 61 2.20 10.10 -1.26
CA VAL A 61 1.42 11.31 -1.45
C VAL A 61 -0.02 10.89 -1.68
N LEU A 62 -0.86 11.19 -0.71
CA LEU A 62 -2.28 10.97 -0.86
C LEU A 62 -2.84 12.25 -1.50
N THR A 63 -3.49 12.17 -2.67
CA THR A 63 -4.01 13.28 -3.46
C THR A 63 -5.20 12.82 -4.31
N PRO A 64 -6.21 13.66 -4.56
CA PRO A 64 -7.35 13.28 -5.39
C PRO A 64 -6.91 13.00 -6.82
N PHE A 65 -7.58 12.01 -7.40
CA PHE A 65 -7.40 11.60 -8.78
C PHE A 65 -8.13 12.59 -9.71
N GLU A 66 -7.53 13.75 -9.99
CA GLU A 66 -8.10 14.72 -10.95
C GLU A 66 -7.25 14.81 -12.23
N ASN A 67 -7.73 14.10 -13.27
CA ASN A 67 -7.55 14.30 -14.73
C ASN A 67 -6.18 14.66 -15.35
N SER A 68 -5.08 14.68 -14.59
CA SER A 68 -3.77 15.13 -15.09
C SER A 68 -2.74 14.01 -15.24
N LEU A 69 -3.20 12.75 -15.23
CA LEU A 69 -2.36 11.56 -15.18
C LEU A 69 -2.51 10.73 -16.44
N LEU A 70 -1.38 10.20 -16.92
CA LEU A 70 -1.32 9.36 -18.10
C LEU A 70 -0.81 7.95 -17.74
N PRO A 71 -1.50 6.88 -18.21
CA PRO A 71 -2.82 6.92 -18.84
C PRO A 71 -3.92 7.34 -17.85
N PRO A 72 -5.11 7.72 -18.33
CA PRO A 72 -6.29 7.82 -17.47
C PRO A 72 -6.52 6.48 -16.75
N ILE A 73 -6.50 6.49 -15.43
CA ILE A 73 -6.74 5.32 -14.59
C ILE A 73 -8.14 5.44 -14.02
N THR A 74 -8.93 4.38 -14.09
CA THR A 74 -10.25 4.35 -13.44
C THR A 74 -10.10 3.71 -12.05
N PRO A 75 -10.26 4.48 -10.96
CA PRO A 75 -10.24 3.93 -9.62
C PRO A 75 -11.44 3.00 -9.37
N LYS A 76 -11.36 2.16 -8.34
CA LYS A 76 -12.45 1.25 -7.93
C LYS A 76 -13.41 1.89 -6.95
N SER A 77 -12.98 2.88 -6.18
CA SER A 77 -13.84 3.73 -5.37
C SER A 77 -14.07 5.08 -6.08
N PRO A 78 -15.23 5.73 -5.88
CA PRO A 78 -15.63 6.89 -6.67
C PRO A 78 -14.69 8.09 -6.57
N ASN A 79 -13.99 8.25 -5.45
CA ASN A 79 -13.17 9.43 -5.19
C ASN A 79 -11.72 9.08 -4.85
N ASN A 80 -11.24 7.87 -5.16
CA ASN A 80 -9.95 7.36 -4.68
C ASN A 80 -8.80 8.39 -4.78
N THR A 81 -8.02 8.46 -3.70
CA THR A 81 -7.12 9.58 -3.42
C THR A 81 -5.70 9.13 -3.04
N ALA A 82 -5.28 7.88 -3.32
CA ALA A 82 -3.96 7.40 -2.87
C ALA A 82 -2.96 7.08 -3.99
N VAL A 83 -1.78 7.70 -3.86
CA VAL A 83 -0.59 7.39 -4.66
C VAL A 83 0.57 7.02 -3.73
N ILE A 84 1.20 5.88 -4.03
CA ILE A 84 2.37 5.35 -3.36
C ILE A 84 3.54 5.31 -4.35
N GLY A 85 4.78 5.43 -3.83
CA GLY A 85 5.96 5.46 -4.67
C GLY A 85 6.27 6.86 -5.20
N VAL A 86 5.83 7.89 -4.49
CA VAL A 86 6.42 9.21 -4.63
C VAL A 86 7.71 9.20 -3.83
N GLY A 87 8.84 8.86 -4.47
CA GLY A 87 10.14 9.09 -3.82
C GLY A 87 10.23 10.55 -3.39
N LEU A 88 10.98 10.86 -2.32
CA LEU A 88 11.27 12.24 -1.88
C LEU A 88 11.76 13.14 -3.03
N THR A 89 12.32 12.54 -4.06
CA THR A 89 12.71 13.14 -5.33
C THR A 89 11.58 13.80 -6.12
N LEU A 90 10.31 13.46 -5.90
CA LEU A 90 9.20 14.09 -6.62
C LEU A 90 8.68 15.35 -5.89
N ILE A 91 8.67 15.37 -4.56
CA ILE A 91 8.26 16.56 -3.78
C ILE A 91 9.37 17.63 -3.78
N GLY A 92 10.63 17.22 -3.92
CA GLY A 92 11.79 18.13 -4.02
C GLY A 92 12.24 18.48 -5.45
N GLY A 93 11.54 17.99 -6.47
CA GLY A 93 12.00 17.99 -7.86
C GLY A 93 13.08 16.92 -8.09
N LEU A 94 12.97 16.15 -9.19
CA LEU A 94 14.07 15.26 -9.53
C LEU A 94 15.27 16.10 -9.94
N PRO A 95 16.47 15.78 -9.49
CA PRO A 95 17.67 16.26 -10.16
C PRO A 95 17.55 15.84 -11.63
N THR A 96 17.49 16.82 -12.53
CA THR A 96 17.52 16.62 -13.98
C THR A 96 18.66 15.65 -14.31
N GLY A 97 18.34 14.49 -14.91
CA GLY A 97 19.32 13.44 -15.25
C GLY A 97 19.37 12.24 -14.31
N SER A 98 18.48 12.14 -13.32
CA SER A 98 18.40 10.98 -12.42
C SER A 98 17.80 9.75 -13.12
N VAL A 99 18.62 9.02 -13.87
CA VAL A 99 18.30 7.68 -14.38
C VAL A 99 18.54 6.67 -13.24
N GLY A 100 17.54 5.86 -12.90
CA GLY A 100 17.72 4.71 -11.98
C GLY A 100 17.20 4.86 -10.55
N ILE A 101 16.49 5.95 -10.21
CA ILE A 101 15.78 6.00 -8.92
C ILE A 101 14.54 5.14 -9.04
N THR A 102 14.52 4.07 -8.25
CA THR A 102 13.43 3.12 -8.21
C THR A 102 12.47 3.51 -7.09
N PRO A 103 11.27 4.03 -7.41
CA PRO A 103 10.40 4.56 -6.37
C PRO A 103 9.88 3.44 -5.45
N GLN A 104 9.88 3.72 -4.16
CA GLN A 104 9.41 2.79 -3.14
C GLN A 104 8.74 3.56 -2.00
N SER A 105 7.84 2.90 -1.28
CA SER A 105 7.35 3.36 0.01
C SER A 105 7.17 2.19 0.97
N THR A 106 7.23 2.48 2.26
CA THR A 106 7.09 1.48 3.32
C THR A 106 5.87 1.80 4.18
N ILE A 107 4.91 0.88 4.19
CA ILE A 107 3.73 0.87 5.04
C ILE A 107 4.10 0.31 6.41
N LYS A 108 3.77 1.02 7.49
CA LYS A 108 4.03 0.65 8.88
C LYS A 108 2.79 0.83 9.75
N PRO A 109 2.66 0.13 10.89
CA PRO A 109 1.67 0.44 11.90
C PRO A 109 1.70 1.90 12.35
N ALA A 110 0.53 2.47 12.66
CA ALA A 110 0.37 3.78 13.26
C ALA A 110 -0.58 3.76 14.46
N GLY A 111 -0.51 4.81 15.29
CA GLY A 111 -1.32 4.92 16.50
C GLY A 111 -1.00 3.80 17.49
N THR A 112 -2.03 3.06 17.93
CA THR A 112 -1.90 1.92 18.85
C THR A 112 -1.67 0.58 18.14
N THR A 113 -1.59 0.57 16.81
CA THR A 113 -1.38 -0.65 16.03
C THR A 113 0.02 -1.18 16.23
N LYS A 114 0.17 -2.48 16.51
CA LYS A 114 1.45 -3.17 16.63
C LYS A 114 1.85 -3.92 15.36
N SER A 115 0.87 -4.47 14.67
CA SER A 115 1.07 -5.22 13.42
C SER A 115 -0.19 -5.25 12.58
N PHE A 116 -0.04 -5.58 11.30
CA PHE A 116 -1.15 -5.72 10.38
C PHE A 116 -0.98 -6.94 9.46
N ASP A 117 -2.10 -7.47 8.97
CA ASP A 117 -2.12 -8.38 7.83
C ASP A 117 -2.59 -7.60 6.61
N LEU A 118 -1.86 -7.68 5.50
CA LEU A 118 -2.25 -7.04 4.25
C LEU A 118 -2.88 -8.10 3.34
N ASP A 119 -4.17 -7.96 3.06
CA ASP A 119 -4.96 -9.01 2.42
C ASP A 119 -5.05 -8.83 0.89
N SER A 120 -5.37 -7.61 0.47
CA SER A 120 -5.47 -7.28 -0.95
C SER A 120 -5.48 -5.77 -1.17
N LEU A 121 -5.21 -5.37 -2.39
CA LEU A 121 -5.35 -3.98 -2.82
C LEU A 121 -5.64 -3.94 -4.32
N TYR A 122 -6.06 -2.78 -4.81
CA TYR A 122 -6.02 -2.50 -6.24
C TYR A 122 -4.81 -1.63 -6.55
N ILE A 123 -4.13 -1.93 -7.66
CA ILE A 123 -2.99 -1.14 -8.14
C ILE A 123 -3.18 -0.65 -9.56
N ALA A 124 -2.53 0.46 -9.88
CA ALA A 124 -2.22 0.83 -11.26
C ALA A 124 -0.90 1.62 -11.27
N CYS A 125 -0.19 1.62 -12.39
CA CYS A 125 0.96 2.48 -12.59
C CYS A 125 0.55 3.70 -13.39
N GLY A 126 1.17 4.85 -13.15
CA GLY A 126 1.00 6.00 -14.04
C GLY A 126 2.25 6.86 -14.10
N LEU A 127 2.22 7.83 -15.00
CA LEU A 127 3.30 8.80 -15.15
C LEU A 127 2.98 10.10 -14.43
N ASN A 128 3.98 10.61 -13.73
CA ASN A 128 3.94 11.96 -13.19
C ASN A 128 4.58 12.94 -14.19
N ALA A 129 3.85 13.34 -15.24
CA ALA A 129 4.35 14.22 -16.29
C ALA A 129 3.39 15.39 -16.58
N MET A 130 3.90 16.63 -16.59
CA MET A 130 3.12 17.82 -17.04
C MET A 130 2.97 17.89 -18.56
N ASN A 131 3.89 17.27 -19.30
CA ASN A 131 3.90 17.27 -20.76
C ASN A 131 3.59 15.86 -21.24
N SER A 132 2.36 15.65 -21.69
CA SER A 132 1.87 14.40 -22.23
C SER A 132 2.68 13.93 -23.44
N LEU A 133 3.39 12.81 -23.34
CA LEU A 133 3.72 12.02 -24.53
C LEU A 133 2.49 11.18 -24.85
N VAL A 134 1.57 11.77 -25.64
CA VAL A 134 0.42 11.05 -26.18
C VAL A 134 0.90 9.78 -26.87
N GLY A 135 0.36 8.62 -26.49
CA GLY A 135 0.69 7.31 -27.09
C GLY A 135 1.74 6.46 -26.35
N VAL A 136 2.24 6.89 -25.18
CA VAL A 136 3.15 6.05 -24.36
C VAL A 136 2.36 5.07 -23.49
N ARG A 137 2.51 3.76 -23.74
CA ARG A 137 2.05 2.73 -22.81
C ARG A 137 2.88 2.81 -21.53
N THR A 138 2.22 2.97 -20.39
CA THR A 138 2.85 2.96 -19.08
C THR A 138 2.60 1.61 -18.44
N ALA A 139 3.58 0.71 -18.45
CA ALA A 139 3.54 -0.52 -17.67
C ALA A 139 4.65 -0.47 -16.62
N CYS A 140 4.38 -1.08 -15.46
CA CYS A 140 5.38 -1.21 -14.41
C CYS A 140 5.22 -2.52 -13.64
N GLY A 141 6.36 -3.08 -13.25
CA GLY A 141 6.43 -4.14 -12.26
C GLY A 141 6.42 -3.54 -10.88
N VAL A 142 5.64 -4.12 -9.98
CA VAL A 142 5.57 -3.73 -8.58
C VAL A 142 5.90 -4.94 -7.73
N THR A 143 6.87 -4.80 -6.84
CA THR A 143 7.21 -5.81 -5.84
C THR A 143 6.80 -5.34 -4.45
N ILE A 144 6.19 -6.26 -3.70
CA ILE A 144 5.88 -6.14 -2.29
C ILE A 144 6.82 -7.05 -1.51
N THR A 145 7.53 -6.46 -0.54
CA THR A 145 8.32 -7.17 0.47
C THR A 145 7.95 -6.68 1.86
N GLY A 146 8.47 -7.30 2.91
CA GLY A 146 8.23 -6.79 4.26
C GLY A 146 8.90 -7.60 5.34
N LYS A 147 8.67 -7.20 6.60
CA LYS A 147 9.11 -7.95 7.77
C LYS A 147 7.95 -8.14 8.74
N ASP A 148 7.94 -9.28 9.43
CA ASP A 148 7.02 -9.54 10.53
C ASP A 148 7.48 -8.86 11.83
N ILE A 149 6.64 -8.91 12.87
CA ILE A 149 6.96 -8.41 14.22
C ILE A 149 8.21 -9.02 14.85
N ASN A 150 8.62 -10.22 14.43
CA ASN A 150 9.81 -10.90 14.92
C ASN A 150 11.07 -10.54 14.09
N GLY A 151 10.90 -9.82 12.99
CA GLY A 151 11.98 -9.44 12.07
C GLY A 151 12.25 -10.43 10.94
N ASN A 152 11.44 -11.49 10.82
CA ASN A 152 11.51 -12.42 9.69
C ASN A 152 11.03 -11.74 8.42
N ASP A 153 11.61 -12.10 7.28
CA ASP A 153 11.17 -11.62 5.98
C ASP A 153 9.81 -12.24 5.61
N LEU A 154 8.90 -11.40 5.13
CA LEU A 154 7.62 -11.82 4.58
C LEU A 154 7.79 -12.27 3.12
N PRO A 155 6.87 -13.09 2.57
CA PRO A 155 6.92 -13.50 1.18
C PRO A 155 7.02 -12.31 0.22
N SER A 156 8.03 -12.33 -0.65
CA SER A 156 8.15 -11.36 -1.74
C SER A 156 7.15 -11.71 -2.84
N GLN A 157 6.38 -10.72 -3.28
CA GLN A 157 5.37 -10.90 -4.32
C GLN A 157 5.53 -9.80 -5.38
N THR A 158 5.38 -10.16 -6.65
CA THR A 158 5.50 -9.21 -7.75
C THR A 158 4.26 -9.29 -8.63
N LEU A 159 3.81 -8.14 -9.11
CA LEU A 159 2.75 -8.00 -10.11
C LEU A 159 3.25 -7.08 -11.21
N GLU A 160 3.06 -7.45 -12.46
CA GLU A 160 3.29 -6.57 -13.61
C GLU A 160 1.96 -5.97 -14.00
N TRP A 161 1.82 -4.65 -13.87
CA TRP A 161 0.64 -3.94 -14.34
C TRP A 161 0.96 -3.24 -15.67
N GLY A 162 0.05 -3.36 -16.62
CA GLY A 162 0.10 -2.63 -17.88
C GLY A 162 -1.28 -2.14 -18.28
N PRO A 163 -1.37 -1.10 -19.12
CA PRO A 163 -2.64 -0.53 -19.47
C PRO A 163 -3.31 -1.37 -20.57
N ASP A 164 -4.60 -1.64 -20.38
CA ASP A 164 -5.45 -2.38 -21.33
C ASP A 164 -5.47 -1.67 -22.69
N GLU A 165 -5.63 -0.35 -22.65
CA GLU A 165 -5.71 0.54 -23.81
C GLU A 165 -4.79 1.75 -23.65
N LEU A 166 -4.51 2.45 -24.76
CA LEU A 166 -3.67 3.66 -24.74
C LEU A 166 -4.29 4.84 -24.00
N VAL A 167 -5.61 4.83 -23.81
CA VAL A 167 -6.40 6.00 -23.35
C VAL A 167 -7.13 5.75 -22.03
N GLY A 168 -7.03 4.56 -21.45
CA GLY A 168 -7.77 4.22 -20.25
C GLY A 168 -7.40 2.85 -19.74
N SER A 169 -7.30 2.70 -18.42
CA SER A 169 -7.10 1.38 -17.81
C SER A 169 -7.72 1.31 -16.42
N SER A 170 -8.22 0.12 -16.09
CA SER A 170 -8.74 -0.12 -14.75
C SER A 170 -7.61 -0.51 -13.81
N MET A 171 -7.76 -0.18 -12.53
CA MET A 171 -6.85 -0.72 -11.52
C MET A 171 -7.01 -2.25 -11.42
N GLU A 172 -5.89 -2.93 -11.30
CA GLU A 172 -5.81 -4.38 -11.20
C GLU A 172 -5.93 -4.82 -9.75
N TYR A 173 -6.73 -5.87 -9.52
CA TYR A 173 -6.87 -6.47 -8.19
C TYR A 173 -5.66 -7.34 -7.88
N TRP A 174 -5.02 -7.10 -6.74
CA TRP A 174 -3.94 -7.91 -6.23
C TRP A 174 -4.32 -8.52 -4.89
N LYS A 175 -4.58 -9.84 -4.90
CA LYS A 175 -4.65 -10.65 -3.68
C LYS A 175 -3.23 -10.97 -3.22
N LEU A 176 -2.91 -10.64 -1.97
CA LEU A 176 -1.62 -10.95 -1.39
C LEU A 176 -1.70 -12.23 -0.58
N ASP A 177 -0.63 -13.02 -0.68
CA ASP A 177 -0.48 -14.26 0.07
C ASP A 177 0.59 -14.11 1.17
N GLY A 178 0.27 -14.53 2.39
CA GLY A 178 1.25 -14.64 3.47
C GLY A 178 1.80 -13.32 4.04
N ILE A 179 1.19 -12.16 3.78
CA ILE A 179 1.57 -10.89 4.44
C ILE A 179 0.85 -10.79 5.79
N VAL A 180 1.38 -11.49 6.79
CA VAL A 180 0.75 -11.67 8.11
C VAL A 180 1.65 -11.16 9.23
N LYS A 181 1.06 -10.50 10.23
CA LYS A 181 1.74 -9.88 11.38
C LYS A 181 2.90 -8.99 10.94
N ALA A 182 2.70 -8.25 9.84
CA ALA A 182 3.68 -7.33 9.31
C ALA A 182 3.93 -6.18 10.28
N LYS A 183 5.21 -5.88 10.53
CA LYS A 183 5.66 -4.62 11.14
C LYS A 183 5.99 -3.57 10.07
N GLU A 184 6.31 -4.03 8.87
CA GLU A 184 6.52 -3.17 7.72
C GLU A 184 6.28 -3.93 6.41
N VAL A 185 5.70 -3.25 5.42
CA VAL A 185 5.53 -3.74 4.04
C VAL A 185 6.06 -2.67 3.10
N THR A 186 7.03 -3.01 2.26
CA THR A 186 7.57 -2.11 1.25
C THR A 186 6.98 -2.43 -0.11
N ILE A 187 6.41 -1.42 -0.75
CA ILE A 187 5.97 -1.45 -2.14
C ILE A 187 7.04 -0.74 -2.96
N LYS A 188 7.58 -1.41 -3.98
CA LYS A 188 8.66 -0.92 -4.83
C LYS A 188 8.29 -1.16 -6.29
N ILE A 189 8.41 -0.14 -7.14
CA ILE A 189 8.36 -0.35 -8.60
C ILE A 189 9.66 -1.05 -8.99
N THR A 190 9.67 -2.12 -9.78
CA THR A 190 10.90 -2.88 -10.13
C THR A 190 11.27 -2.82 -11.61
N SER A 191 10.32 -2.46 -12.45
CA SER A 191 10.48 -2.31 -13.89
C SER A 191 9.53 -1.21 -14.36
N SER A 192 9.92 -0.45 -15.38
CA SER A 192 9.01 0.46 -16.08
C SER A 192 9.34 0.46 -17.57
N LEU A 193 8.32 0.36 -18.43
CA LEU A 193 8.52 0.49 -19.88
C LEU A 193 8.87 1.93 -20.30
N SER A 194 8.51 2.92 -19.46
CA SER A 194 8.92 4.31 -19.65
C SER A 194 10.07 4.67 -18.71
N GLN A 195 11.09 5.36 -19.23
CA GLN A 195 12.15 5.97 -18.42
C GLN A 195 11.64 7.20 -17.64
N THR A 196 10.36 7.58 -17.82
CA THR A 196 9.73 8.66 -17.07
C THR A 196 9.20 8.18 -15.72
N LEU A 197 9.05 9.16 -14.84
CA LEU A 197 8.62 9.05 -13.44
C LEU A 197 7.35 8.22 -13.29
N THR A 198 7.48 7.01 -12.76
CA THR A 198 6.36 6.09 -12.54
C THR A 198 5.90 6.18 -11.08
N ILE A 199 4.59 6.28 -10.87
CA ILE A 199 3.92 6.26 -9.56
C ILE A 199 2.97 5.06 -9.49
N VAL A 200 2.67 4.56 -8.28
CA VAL A 200 1.72 3.46 -8.04
C VAL A 200 0.47 4.01 -7.38
N PHE A 201 -0.67 3.88 -8.02
CA PHE A 201 -1.98 4.20 -7.43
C PHE A 201 -2.43 3.03 -6.57
N LEU A 202 -2.99 3.33 -5.40
CA LEU A 202 -3.63 2.33 -4.55
C LEU A 202 -5.10 2.65 -4.36
N ASP A 203 -5.92 1.61 -4.29
CA ASP A 203 -7.34 1.72 -3.93
C ASP A 203 -7.78 0.46 -3.18
N ASN A 204 -8.86 0.58 -2.39
CA ASN A 204 -9.48 -0.52 -1.67
C ASN A 204 -8.46 -1.41 -0.95
N VAL A 205 -7.52 -0.79 -0.23
CA VAL A 205 -6.49 -1.52 0.52
C VAL A 205 -7.15 -2.22 1.69
N LYS A 206 -7.26 -3.54 1.60
CA LYS A 206 -7.83 -4.41 2.63
C LYS A 206 -6.74 -4.91 3.55
N TYR A 207 -6.89 -4.65 4.83
CA TYR A 207 -5.97 -5.12 5.85
C TYR A 207 -6.71 -5.40 7.15
N CYS A 208 -6.04 -6.07 8.08
CA CYS A 208 -6.52 -6.15 9.45
C CYS A 208 -5.38 -5.80 10.41
N VAL A 209 -5.71 -5.24 11.58
CA VAL A 209 -4.72 -4.76 12.55
C VAL A 209 -4.82 -5.47 13.88
N ARG A 210 -3.69 -5.52 14.59
CA ARG A 210 -3.59 -5.99 15.97
C ARG A 210 -2.93 -4.92 16.82
N THR A 211 -3.56 -4.59 17.94
CA THR A 211 -3.13 -3.56 18.92
C THR A 211 -2.44 -4.15 20.13
#